data_AF-A0A0F9NMK3-F1
#
_entry.id   AF-A0A0F9NMK3-F1
#
_cell.length_a   1.000
_cell.length_b   1.000
_cell.length_c   1.000
_cell.angle_alpha   90.00
_cell.angle_beta   90.00
_cell.angle_gamma   90.00
#
_symmetry.space_group_name_H-M   'P 1'
#
loop_
_entity.id
_entity.type
_entity.pdbx_description
1 polymer ?
#
loop_
_entity_poly.entity_id
_entity_poly.type
_entity_poly.pdbx_seq_one_letter_code
_entity_poly.pdbx_strand_id
1 'polypeptide(L)' 'MSRCVDTHMATARALRPWCKNAADRRELTSAQIAIVELADEVIRLKAVADLLAKHDKALS' A
#
# COMPACT_ATOMS: atom_id res chain seq x y z
N MET A 1 -9.81 -9.94 7.37
CA MET A 1 -9.39 -9.52 6.02
C MET A 1 -9.31 -10.77 5.14
N SER A 2 -9.48 -10.64 3.82
CA SER A 2 -9.35 -11.77 2.89
C SER A 2 -7.90 -12.22 2.80
N ARG A 3 -7.63 -13.54 2.80
CA ARG A 3 -6.29 -14.12 2.67
C ARG A 3 -5.52 -13.61 1.45
N CYS A 4 -6.21 -13.31 0.35
CA CYS A 4 -5.58 -12.74 -0.85
C CYS A 4 -5.05 -11.32 -0.61
N VAL A 5 -5.76 -10.52 0.19
CA VAL A 5 -5.33 -9.16 0.55
C VAL A 5 -4.10 -9.22 1.44
N ASP A 6 -4.07 -10.12 2.43
CA ASP A 6 -2.93 -10.27 3.33
C ASP A 6 -1.67 -10.70 2.56
N THR A 7 -1.80 -11.64 1.62
CA THR A 7 -0.69 -12.05 0.74
C THR A 7 -0.19 -10.90 -0.13
N HIS A 8 -1.08 -10.14 -0.78
CA HIS A 8 -0.66 -8.99 -1.59
C HIS A 8 0.01 -7.90 -0.76
N MET A 9 -0.48 -7.62 0.45
CA MET A 9 0.15 -6.66 1.37
C MET A 9 1.53 -7.14 1.84
N ALA A 10 1.71 -8.44 2.09
CA ALA A 10 3.00 -9.02 2.43
C ALA A 10 4.00 -8.90 1.26
N THR A 11 3.56 -9.22 0.05
CA THR A 11 4.36 -9.07 -1.18
C THR A 11 4.76 -7.61 -1.42
N ALA A 12 3.81 -6.67 -1.32
CA ALA A 12 4.11 -5.25 -1.46
C ALA A 12 5.15 -4.76 -0.45
N ARG A 13 5.08 -5.25 0.80
CA ARG A 13 6.02 -4.90 1.86
C ARG A 13 7.45 -5.39 1.56
N ALA A 14 7.59 -6.59 1.00
CA ALA A 14 8.87 -7.14 0.60
C ALA A 14 9.49 -6.41 -0.60
N LEU A 15 8.65 -5.95 -1.54
CA LEU A 15 9.09 -5.31 -2.79
C LEU A 15 9.32 -3.80 -2.67
N ARG A 16 8.72 -3.11 -1.70
CA ARG A 16 8.86 -1.65 -1.50
C ARG A 16 10.29 -1.10 -1.57
N PRO A 17 11.31 -1.73 -0.96
CA PRO A 17 12.68 -1.23 -1.05
C PRO A 17 13.20 -1.17 -2.48
N TRP A 18 12.85 -2.18 -3.30
CA TRP A 18 13.24 -2.28 -4.70
C TRP A 18 12.54 -1.23 -5.56
N CYS A 19 11.28 -0.89 -5.27
CA CYS A 19 10.56 0.16 -5.99
C CYS A 19 11.14 1.58 -5.78
N LYS A 20 11.91 1.82 -4.71
CA LYS A 20 12.51 3.14 -4.42
C LYS A 20 13.81 3.39 -5.20
N ASN A 21 14.45 2.34 -5.69
CA ASN A 21 15.67 2.44 -6.47
C ASN A 21 15.36 2.24 -7.96
N ALA A 22 15.77 3.19 -8.81
CA ALA A 22 15.50 3.14 -10.23
C ALA A 22 16.19 1.96 -10.95
N ALA A 23 17.33 1.48 -10.44
CA ALA A 23 18.01 0.30 -10.98
C ALA A 23 17.23 -0.97 -10.63
N ASP A 24 16.98 -1.20 -9.33
CA ASP A 24 16.27 -2.37 -8.81
C ASP A 24 14.83 -2.48 -9.34
N ARG A 25 14.16 -1.34 -9.57
CA ARG A 25 12.80 -1.30 -10.13
C ARG A 25 12.72 -1.91 -11.54
N ARG A 26 13.81 -1.88 -12.33
CA ARG A 26 13.83 -2.50 -13.67
C ARG A 26 13.80 -4.01 -13.63
N GLU A 27 14.15 -4.61 -12.49
CA GLU A 27 14.12 -6.06 -12.29
C GLU A 27 12.75 -6.58 -11.86
N LEU A 28 11.81 -5.67 -11.55
CA LEU A 28 10.45 -6.02 -11.18
C LEU A 28 9.55 -6.17 -12.40
N THR A 29 8.70 -7.20 -12.36
CA THR A 29 7.61 -7.36 -13.32
C THR A 29 6.56 -6.27 -13.14
N SER A 30 5.82 -5.95 -14.20
CA SER A 30 4.71 -4.99 -14.15
C SER A 30 3.65 -5.34 -13.09
N ALA A 31 3.40 -6.64 -12.87
CA ALA A 31 2.47 -7.11 -11.84
C ALA A 31 2.98 -6.84 -10.41
N GLN A 32 4.28 -7.04 -10.18
CA GLN A 32 4.92 -6.73 -8.89
C GLN A 32 4.87 -5.23 -8.59
N ILE A 33 5.12 -4.39 -9.60
CA ILE A 33 5.01 -2.93 -9.49
C ILE A 33 3.56 -2.53 -9.13
N ALA A 34 2.58 -3.07 -9.85
CA ALA A 34 1.16 -2.77 -9.61
C ALA A 34 0.69 -3.19 -8.20
N ILE A 35 1.19 -4.31 -7.67
CA ILE A 35 0.90 -4.75 -6.28
C ILE A 35 1.42 -3.73 -5.26
N VAL A 36 2.62 -3.18 -5.47
CA VAL A 36 3.19 -2.16 -4.57
C VAL A 36 2.40 -0.86 -4.64
N GLU A 37 2.11 -0.37 -5.85
CA GLU A 37 1.36 0.87 -6.07
C GLU A 37 -0.05 0.79 -5.46
N LEU A 38 -0.75 -0.33 -5.64
CA LEU A 38 -2.07 -0.54 -5.05
C LEU A 38 -2.00 -0.59 -3.51
N ALA A 39 -1.00 -1.26 -2.94
CA ALA A 39 -0.84 -1.34 -1.49
C ALA A 39 -0.53 0.02 -0.86
N ASP A 40 0.26 0.87 -1.53
CA ASP A 40 0.56 2.23 -1.07
C ASP A 40 -0.70 3.11 -1.12
N GLU A 41 -1.51 2.97 -2.17
CA GLU A 41 -2.78 3.66 -2.29
C GLU A 41 -3.77 3.25 -1.18
N VAL A 42 -3.87 1.95 -0.86
CA VAL A 42 -4.70 1.46 0.25
C VAL A 42 -4.26 2.05 1.59
N ILE A 43 -2.95 2.15 1.83
CA ILE A 43 -2.42 2.76 3.06
C ILE A 43 -2.79 4.24 3.13
N ARG A 44 -2.66 4.97 2.02
CA ARG A 44 -3.02 6.39 1.92
C ARG A 44 -4.51 6.61 2.20
N LEU A 45 -5.38 5.81 1.56
CA LEU A 45 -6.83 5.87 1.77
C LEU A 45 -7.21 5.54 3.22
N LYS A 46 -6.56 4.54 3.82
CA LYS A 46 -6.78 4.22 5.24
C LYS A 46 -6.38 5.37 6.16
N ALA A 47 -5.25 6.03 5.92
CA ALA A 47 -4.82 7.17 6.72
C ALA A 47 -5.82 8.34 6.62
N VAL A 48 -6.36 8.59 5.42
CA VAL A 48 -7.42 9.60 5.22
C VAL A 48 -8.69 9.21 5.97
N ALA A 49 -9.12 7.95 5.88
CA ALA A 49 -10.29 7.46 6.61
C ALA A 49 -10.12 7.59 8.14
N ASP A 50 -8.93 7.26 8.67
CA ASP A 50 -8.61 7.41 10.09
C ASP A 50 -8.61 8.88 10.53
N LEU A 51 -8.18 9.80 9.66
CA LEU A 51 -8.26 11.24 9.92
C LEU A 51 -9.72 11.71 9.96
N LEU A 52 -10.52 11.35 8.96
CA LEU A 52 -11.95 11.71 8.91
C LEU A 52 -12.71 11.20 10.13
N ALA A 53 -12.45 9.95 10.55
CA ALA A 53 -13.07 9.37 11.74
C ALA A 53 -12.70 10.10 13.04
N LYS A 54 -11.50 10.68 13.15
CA LYS A 54 -11.11 11.51 14.30
C LYS A 54 -11.82 12.85 14.29
N HIS A 55 -11.99 13.47 13.12
CA HIS A 55 -12.72 14.73 12.98
C HIS A 55 -14.20 14.58 13.34
N ASP A 56 -14.84 13.49 12.87
CA ASP A 56 -16.25 13.20 13.18
C ASP A 56 -16.49 13.06 14.69
N LYS A 57 -15.60 12.32 15.38
CA LYS A 57 -15.63 12.17 16.85
C LYS A 57 -15.38 13.46 17.63
N ALA A 58 -14.68 14.43 17.04
CA ALA A 58 -14.41 15.71 17.70
C ALA A 58 -15.57 16.72 17.53
N LEU A 59 -16.51 16.44 16.62
CA LEU A 59 -17.67 17.28 16.33
C LEU A 59 -18.98 16.75 16.94
N SER A 60 -19.03 15.47 17.35
CA SER A 60 -20.11 14.88 18.16
C SER A 60 -19.87 15.10 19.66
#